data_AF-A0A356QH54-F1
#
_entry.id   AF-A0A356QH54-F1
#
_cell.length_a   1.000
_cell.length_b   1.000
_cell.length_c   1.000
_cell.angle_alpha   90.00
_cell.angle_beta   90.00
_cell.angle_gamma   90.00
#
_symmetry.space_group_name_H-M   'P 1'
#
loop_
_entity.id
_entity.type
_entity.pdbx_description
1 polymer ?
#
loop_
_entity_poly.entity_id
_entity_poly.type
_entity_poly.pdbx_seq_one_letter_code
_entity_poly.pdbx_strand_id
1 'polypeptide(L)'
;GRVLHWIEVGLPDAERLTWCSRRAERVSLLAYGRVDIWESKVLPAVASLKNVHVAGLPQEALATVAAGLPRAINWAVMISDGSLFITDENGQHEITPQWLLRER
;
A
#
# COMPACT_ATOMS: atom_id res chain seq x y z
N GLY A 1 17.45 -1.46 -17.95
CA GLY A 1 16.19 -2.19 -18.20
C GLY A 1 15.01 -1.27 -17.92
N ARG A 2 13.84 -1.57 -18.48
CA ARG A 2 12.60 -0.80 -18.23
C ARG A 2 11.94 -1.31 -16.94
N VAL A 3 11.44 -0.41 -16.09
CA VAL A 3 10.70 -0.80 -14.88
C VAL A 3 9.23 -1.00 -15.26
N LEU A 4 8.70 -2.20 -15.03
CA LEU A 4 7.29 -2.50 -15.31
C LEU A 4 6.39 -1.97 -14.18
N HIS A 5 6.79 -2.22 -12.94
CA HIS A 5 6.00 -1.85 -11.77
C HIS A 5 6.90 -1.33 -10.66
N TRP A 6 6.63 -0.11 -10.21
CA TRP A 6 7.20 0.48 -9.01
C TRP A 6 6.21 0.33 -7.85
N ILE A 7 6.60 -0.38 -6.80
CA ILE A 7 5.80 -0.51 -5.57
C ILE A 7 6.43 0.37 -4.50
N GLU A 8 5.67 1.33 -4.00
CA GLU A 8 6.07 2.27 -2.96
C GLU A 8 5.26 2.00 -1.69
N VAL A 9 5.82 2.34 -0.53
CA VAL A 9 5.18 2.14 0.78
C VAL A 9 5.34 3.37 1.66
N GLY A 10 4.39 3.60 2.57
CA GLY A 10 4.41 4.71 3.52
C GLY A 10 3.71 5.97 3.00
N LEU A 11 4.21 7.15 3.37
CA LEU A 11 3.58 8.45 3.07
C LEU A 11 4.51 9.36 2.25
N PRO A 12 4.85 9.01 0.99
CA PRO A 12 5.74 9.79 0.14
C PRO A 12 5.09 11.12 -0.28
N ASP A 13 5.90 12.13 -0.59
CA ASP A 13 5.39 13.36 -1.19
C ASP A 13 4.99 13.18 -2.67
N ALA A 14 4.35 14.21 -3.23
CA ALA A 14 3.90 14.21 -4.62
C ALA A 14 5.07 14.21 -5.62
N GLU A 15 6.23 14.78 -5.24
CA GLU A 15 7.41 14.83 -6.10
C GLU A 15 7.98 13.43 -6.31
N ARG A 16 8.11 12.64 -5.24
CA ARG A 16 8.51 11.23 -5.29
C ARG A 16 7.57 10.40 -6.14
N LEU A 17 6.26 10.54 -5.95
CA LEU A 17 5.28 9.82 -6.77
C LEU A 17 5.36 10.19 -8.26
N THR A 18 5.56 11.47 -8.57
CA THR A 18 5.78 11.95 -9.94
C THR A 18 7.10 11.43 -10.53
N TRP A 19 8.14 11.32 -9.71
CA TRP A 19 9.42 10.79 -10.13
C TRP A 19 9.34 9.28 -10.45
N CYS A 20 8.60 8.52 -9.63
CA CYS A 20 8.35 7.09 -9.84
C CYS A 20 7.48 6.86 -11.08
N SER A 21 6.44 7.68 -11.28
CA SER A 21 5.51 7.55 -12.41
C SER A 21 6.17 7.73 -13.78
N ARG A 22 7.24 8.51 -13.86
CA ARG A 22 8.03 8.69 -15.08
C ARG A 22 8.97 7.52 -15.39
N ARG A 23 9.20 6.63 -14.43
CA ARG A 23 10.20 5.55 -14.52
C ARG A 23 9.60 4.16 -14.68
N ALA A 24 8.33 4.00 -14.35
CA ALA A 24 7.64 2.71 -14.42
C ALA A 24 6.34 2.80 -15.24
N GLU A 25 5.97 1.69 -15.88
CA GLU A 25 4.68 1.58 -16.56
C GLU A 25 3.52 1.68 -15.55
N ARG A 26 3.70 1.13 -14.34
CA ARG A 26 2.75 1.20 -13.23
C ARG A 26 3.44 1.64 -11.94
N VAL A 27 2.77 2.46 -11.15
CA VAL A 27 3.12 2.77 -9.75
C VAL A 27 1.97 2.33 -8.84
N SER A 28 2.28 1.60 -7.77
CA SER A 28 1.32 1.29 -6.70
C SER A 28 1.90 1.71 -5.36
N LEU A 29 1.16 2.52 -4.62
CA LEU A 29 1.49 2.95 -3.27
C LEU A 29 0.60 2.23 -2.26
N LEU A 30 1.22 1.56 -1.28
CA LEU A 30 0.57 1.10 -0.07
C LEU A 30 0.81 2.12 1.05
N ALA A 31 -0.16 2.99 1.26
CA ALA A 31 -0.11 4.05 2.27
C ALA A 31 -0.54 3.52 3.64
N TYR A 32 0.20 3.86 4.70
CA TYR A 32 -0.14 3.50 6.08
C TYR A 32 0.37 4.57 7.06
N GLY A 33 -0.09 4.55 8.31
CA GLY A 33 0.16 5.62 9.28
C GLY A 33 -0.93 6.70 9.25
N ARG A 34 -0.54 7.97 9.33
CA ARG A 34 -1.45 9.14 9.31
C ARG A 34 -1.91 9.51 7.90
N VAL A 35 -2.58 8.57 7.24
CA VAL A 35 -3.08 8.69 5.86
C VAL A 35 -4.11 9.82 5.75
N ASP A 36 -4.96 9.99 6.78
CA ASP A 36 -6.00 11.03 6.90
C ASP A 36 -5.49 12.45 6.57
N ILE A 37 -4.32 12.81 7.10
CA ILE A 37 -3.73 14.13 6.85
C ILE A 37 -2.99 14.15 5.51
N TRP A 38 -2.31 13.05 5.18
CA TRP A 38 -1.45 12.97 4.01
C TRP A 38 -2.25 13.00 2.70
N GLU A 39 -3.38 12.29 2.64
CA GLU A 39 -4.15 12.11 1.42
C GLU A 39 -4.67 13.44 0.87
N SER A 40 -5.15 14.32 1.76
CA SER A 40 -5.66 15.65 1.41
C SER A 40 -4.58 16.55 0.80
N LYS A 41 -3.31 16.33 1.14
CA LYS A 41 -2.18 17.13 0.66
C LYS A 41 -1.58 16.59 -0.63
N VAL A 42 -1.49 15.26 -0.76
CA VAL A 42 -0.70 14.62 -1.83
C VAL A 42 -1.56 14.15 -2.99
N LEU A 43 -2.72 13.53 -2.73
CA LEU A 43 -3.54 12.94 -3.80
C LEU A 43 -3.99 13.95 -4.86
N PRO A 44 -4.40 15.20 -4.52
CA PRO A 44 -4.76 16.18 -5.54
C PRO A 44 -3.63 16.48 -6.53
N ALA A 45 -2.38 16.51 -6.06
CA ALA A 45 -1.21 16.82 -6.89
C ALA A 45 -0.83 15.69 -7.86
N VAL A 46 -1.20 14.45 -7.55
CA VAL A 46 -0.90 13.26 -8.37
C VAL A 46 -2.13 12.69 -9.08
N ALA A 47 -3.30 13.32 -8.90
CA ALA A 47 -4.57 12.85 -9.44
C ALA A 47 -4.58 12.73 -10.98
N SER A 48 -3.75 13.50 -11.70
CA SER A 48 -3.65 13.43 -13.16
C SER A 48 -2.74 12.29 -13.66
N LEU A 49 -1.89 11.72 -12.79
CA LEU A 49 -0.94 10.66 -13.15
C LEU A 49 -1.66 9.33 -13.34
N LYS A 50 -1.94 8.96 -14.59
CA LYS A 50 -2.78 7.80 -14.93
C LYS A 50 -2.25 6.44 -14.45
N ASN A 51 -0.93 6.33 -14.24
CA ASN A 51 -0.28 5.10 -13.82
C ASN A 51 -0.06 4.98 -12.30
N VAL A 52 -0.50 5.97 -11.51
CA VAL A 52 -0.39 5.94 -10.04
C VAL A 52 -1.68 5.42 -9.42
N HIS A 53 -1.54 4.36 -8.62
CA HIS A 53 -2.60 3.71 -7.87
C HIS A 53 -2.25 3.77 -6.38
N VAL A 54 -3.20 4.14 -5.52
CA VAL A 54 -2.94 4.29 -4.09
C VAL A 54 -4.00 3.53 -3.30
N ALA A 55 -3.55 2.64 -2.42
CA ALA A 55 -4.38 1.98 -1.43
C ALA A 55 -3.88 2.32 -0.02
N GLY A 56 -4.79 2.69 0.87
CA GLY A 56 -4.55 2.86 2.30
C GLY A 56 -4.72 1.55 3.05
N LEU A 57 -3.78 1.21 3.93
CA LEU A 57 -3.84 0.06 4.80
C LEU A 57 -4.34 0.48 6.20
N PRO A 58 -5.33 -0.20 6.78
CA PRO A 58 -5.80 0.09 8.13
C PRO A 58 -4.66 -0.05 9.15
N GLN A 59 -4.42 1.03 9.91
CA GLN A 59 -3.29 1.10 10.84
C GLN A 59 -3.35 0.03 11.93
N GLU A 60 -4.55 -0.23 12.48
CA GLU A 60 -4.73 -1.23 13.55
C GLU A 60 -4.44 -2.64 13.05
N ALA A 61 -5.01 -3.03 11.91
CA ALA A 61 -4.78 -4.34 11.31
C ALA A 61 -3.29 -4.57 10.98
N LEU A 62 -2.63 -3.55 10.41
CA LEU A 62 -1.19 -3.63 10.11
C LEU A 62 -0.35 -3.71 11.39
N ALA A 63 -0.72 -2.98 12.45
CA ALA A 63 -0.03 -3.03 13.73
C ALA A 63 -0.14 -4.41 14.38
N THR A 64 -1.30 -5.05 14.30
CA THR A 64 -1.49 -6.43 14.80
C THR A 64 -0.57 -7.42 14.10
N VAL A 65 -0.51 -7.36 12.76
CA VAL A 65 0.34 -8.26 11.97
C VAL A 65 1.85 -7.97 12.17
N ALA A 66 2.21 -6.71 12.38
CA ALA A 66 3.60 -6.32 12.62
C ALA A 66 4.07 -6.58 14.07
N ALA A 67 3.13 -6.75 15.01
CA ALA A 67 3.44 -6.94 16.42
C ALA A 67 4.14 -8.29 16.63
N GLY A 68 5.32 -8.26 17.24
CA GLY A 68 6.03 -9.49 17.61
C GLY A 68 6.57 -10.29 16.42
N LEU A 69 6.75 -9.66 15.25
CA LEU A 69 7.27 -10.33 14.05
C LEU A 69 8.54 -11.16 14.36
N PRO A 70 8.52 -12.48 14.12
CA PRO A 70 9.68 -13.33 14.34
C PRO A 70 10.80 -13.02 13.34
N ARG A 71 12.01 -13.49 13.63
CA ARG A 71 13.15 -13.39 12.69
C ARG A 71 12.91 -14.16 11.38
N ALA A 72 12.09 -15.22 11.43
CA ALA A 72 11.69 -16.00 10.28
C ALA A 72 10.16 -15.92 10.11
N ILE A 73 9.71 -15.35 8.99
CA ILE A 73 8.29 -15.13 8.70
C ILE A 73 7.76 -16.29 7.87
N ASN A 74 6.79 -17.03 8.41
CA ASN A 74 6.08 -18.10 7.70
C ASN A 74 4.59 -17.78 7.71
N TRP A 75 4.07 -17.25 6.59
CA TRP A 75 2.68 -16.86 6.46
C TRP A 75 1.99 -17.64 5.35
N ALA A 76 0.74 -18.04 5.60
CA ALA A 76 -0.19 -18.36 4.53
C ALA A 76 -1.01 -17.10 4.22
N VAL A 77 -1.03 -16.68 2.95
CA VAL A 77 -1.73 -15.47 2.52
C VAL A 77 -2.82 -15.86 1.52
N MET A 78 -4.06 -15.51 1.83
CA MET A 78 -5.20 -15.64 0.93
C MET A 78 -5.70 -14.24 0.55
N ILE A 79 -6.07 -14.05 -0.72
CA ILE A 79 -6.69 -12.82 -1.20
C ILE A 79 -8.08 -13.18 -1.71
N SER A 80 -9.12 -12.60 -1.09
CA SER A 80 -10.52 -12.77 -1.50
C SER A 80 -11.24 -11.44 -1.40
N ASP A 81 -12.01 -11.09 -2.43
CA ASP A 81 -12.88 -9.91 -2.46
C ASP A 81 -12.20 -8.59 -2.06
N GLY A 82 -10.90 -8.46 -2.38
CA GLY A 82 -10.10 -7.27 -2.07
C GLY A 82 -9.48 -7.27 -0.67
N SER A 83 -9.86 -8.20 0.22
CA SER A 83 -9.21 -8.42 1.51
C SER A 83 -8.01 -9.37 1.39
N LEU A 84 -7.00 -9.15 2.25
CA LEU A 84 -5.91 -10.07 2.52
C LEU A 84 -6.16 -10.77 3.85
N PHE A 85 -6.16 -12.09 3.85
CA PHE A 85 -6.18 -12.92 5.04
C PHE A 85 -4.78 -13.50 5.24
N ILE A 86 -4.11 -13.10 6.31
CA ILE A 86 -2.75 -13.51 6.66
C ILE A 86 -2.86 -14.45 7.84
N THR A 87 -2.50 -15.72 7.66
CA THR A 87 -2.42 -16.70 8.73
C THR A 87 -0.96 -16.88 9.14
N ASP A 88 -0.66 -16.63 10.41
CA ASP A 88 0.64 -16.80 11.04
C ASP A 88 0.54 -17.72 12.27
N GLU A 89 1.60 -17.77 13.08
CA GLU A 89 1.62 -18.57 14.33
C GLU A 89 0.67 -18.07 15.41
N ASN A 90 0.20 -16.82 15.30
CA ASN A 90 -0.68 -16.16 16.27
C ASN A 90 -2.16 -16.15 15.83
N GLY A 91 -2.47 -16.65 14.61
CA GLY A 91 -3.83 -16.81 14.12
C GLY A 91 -4.03 -16.25 12.71
N GLN A 92 -5.28 -15.92 12.38
CA GLN A 92 -5.64 -15.30 11.11
C GLN A 92 -5.95 -13.81 11.31
N HIS A 93 -5.32 -12.97 10.51
CA HIS A 93 -5.47 -11.53 10.50
C HIS A 93 -6.06 -11.10 9.16
N GLU A 94 -7.02 -10.19 9.19
CA GLU A 94 -7.60 -9.61 7.98
C GLU A 94 -7.09 -8.18 7.78
N ILE A 95 -6.63 -7.88 6.57
CA ILE A 95 -6.29 -6.53 6.12
C ILE A 95 -7.13 -6.24 4.89
N THR A 96 -8.02 -5.25 5.00
CA THR A 96 -8.82 -4.75 3.87
C THR A 96 -8.28 -3.39 3.44
N PRO A 97 -7.51 -3.31 2.33
CA PRO A 97 -7.05 -2.03 1.80
C PRO A 97 -8.22 -1.19 1.29
N GLN A 98 -8.14 0.12 1.51
CA GLN A 98 -9.05 1.09 0.94
C GLN A 98 -8.40 1.77 -0.27
N TRP A 99 -9.02 1.73 -1.43
CA TRP A 99 -8.53 2.49 -2.59
C TRP A 99 -8.75 3.99 -2.37
N LEU A 100 -7.66 4.75 -2.44
CA LEU A 100 -7.66 6.22 -2.29
C LEU A 100 -7.49 6.92 -3.64
N LEU A 101 -6.85 6.26 -4.61
CA LEU A 101 -6.69 6.78 -5.97
C LEU A 101 -6.58 5.63 -6.97
N ARG A 102 -7.60 5.46 -7.81
CA ARG A 102 -7.76 4.39 -8.81
C ARG A 102 -7.73 2.99 -8.19
N GLU A 103 -8.39 2.03 -8.83
CA GLU A 103 -8.43 0.64 -8.38
C GLU A 103 -7.39 -0.23 -9.11
N ARG A 104 -7.22 -1.46 -8.61
CA ARG A 104 -6.18 -2.43 -9.04
C ARG A 104 -6.15 -2.65 -10.54
#